data_AF-A0A0G1WHJ9-F1
#
_entry.id   AF-A0A0G1WHJ9-F1
#
_cell.length_a   1.000
_cell.length_b   1.000
_cell.length_c   1.000
_cell.angle_alpha   90.00
_cell.angle_beta   90.00
_cell.angle_gamma   90.00
#
_symmetry.space_group_name_H-M   'P 1'
#
loop_
_entity.id
_entity.type
_entity.pdbx_description
1 polymer ?
#
loop_
_entity_poly.entity_id
_entity_poly.type
_entity_poly.pdbx_seq_one_letter_code
_entity_poly.pdbx_strand_id
1 'polypeptide(L)'
;MPEGFDELKKPRQESSAAESERGFDYYIERGRNEALLAVKERFEDDPDERNRLPFHNRRHTNDVMRRTRALLEVVREGGAITERDVKIGMLAGAFHDTVQRWEESRAKWQENGKEVENHEKVMRRRFAGENEDASAAEASAFMDKAVEESGDPGIFSEDDKRIVAEAIGATVPGFNPEKGTVTQPNLKEKSSLIAHAVALADLGTAGMDGPEKFASEGDALFREENLDILEALHKPLNEIHEDQKEYYRKRMLGWSKFQAVFAAGRRSLLEEELRGIPEGVRDSVKKLFSRFDETIESAKKISERRDNMTFEELLRDMGYAVSLSGR
;
A
#
# COMPACT_ATOMS: atom_id res chain seq x y z
N MET A 1 45.81 61.86 9.58
CA MET A 1 44.84 62.06 8.48
C MET A 1 45.32 61.27 7.28
N PRO A 2 44.56 60.30 6.74
CA PRO A 2 43.68 59.33 7.41
C PRO A 2 44.18 57.88 7.23
N GLU A 3 43.98 57.07 8.25
CA GLU A 3 43.93 55.60 8.15
C GLU A 3 42.50 55.22 7.74
N GLY A 4 42.38 54.28 6.82
CA GLY A 4 41.10 53.76 6.35
C GLY A 4 41.30 52.42 5.67
N PHE A 5 41.50 51.37 6.47
CA PHE A 5 41.35 49.99 6.01
C PHE A 5 39.87 49.61 6.11
N ASP A 6 39.28 49.41 4.94
CA ASP A 6 37.92 48.92 4.76
C ASP A 6 37.88 47.44 5.15
N GLU A 7 37.33 47.14 6.33
CA GLU A 7 37.00 45.77 6.74
C GLU A 7 35.85 45.27 5.86
N LEU A 8 36.23 44.54 4.81
CA LEU A 8 35.33 43.67 4.06
C LEU A 8 34.64 42.71 5.02
N LYS A 9 33.38 43.02 5.34
CA LYS A 9 32.42 42.12 5.99
C LYS A 9 32.46 40.77 5.28
N LYS A 10 32.97 39.75 5.97
CA LYS A 10 32.80 38.35 5.57
C LYS A 10 31.31 38.05 5.40
N PRO A 11 30.89 37.31 4.35
CA PRO A 11 29.52 36.83 4.26
C PRO A 11 29.25 35.90 5.44
N ARG A 12 28.08 36.10 6.07
CA ARG A 12 27.59 35.32 7.21
C ARG A 12 27.44 33.85 6.85
N GLN A 13 27.68 33.01 7.86
CA GLN A 13 27.42 31.57 8.00
C GLN A 13 25.93 31.16 7.83
N GLU A 14 25.19 31.81 6.93
CA GLU A 14 23.79 31.50 6.62
C GLU A 14 23.66 30.45 5.48
N SER A 15 24.76 29.93 4.92
CA SER A 15 24.73 29.15 3.66
C SER A 15 24.62 27.62 3.80
N SER A 16 25.32 26.94 4.73
CA SER A 16 25.46 25.47 4.63
C SER A 16 24.23 24.66 5.09
N ALA A 17 23.55 25.07 6.17
CA ALA A 17 22.39 24.35 6.70
C ALA A 17 21.17 24.48 5.78
N ALA A 18 20.93 25.68 5.23
CA ALA A 18 19.86 25.93 4.27
C ALA A 18 20.12 25.25 2.92
N GLU A 19 21.39 25.12 2.50
CA GLU A 19 21.77 24.35 1.32
C GLU A 19 21.57 22.84 1.52
N SER A 20 21.94 22.31 2.68
CA SER A 20 21.70 20.90 3.05
C SER A 20 20.20 20.58 3.13
N GLU A 21 19.39 21.47 3.70
CA GLU A 21 17.93 21.31 3.75
C GLU A 21 17.27 21.34 2.37
N ARG A 22 17.71 22.24 1.47
CA ARG A 22 17.26 22.24 0.06
C ARG A 22 17.69 20.98 -0.68
N GLY A 23 18.89 20.49 -0.41
CA GLY A 23 19.39 19.23 -0.95
C GLY A 23 18.50 18.06 -0.50
N PHE A 24 18.21 17.98 0.80
CA PHE A 24 17.34 16.96 1.36
C PHE A 24 15.97 16.95 0.68
N ASP A 25 15.32 18.11 0.55
CA ASP A 25 14.00 18.24 -0.07
C ASP A 25 14.01 17.81 -1.54
N TYR A 26 15.06 18.16 -2.28
CA TYR A 26 15.26 17.70 -3.65
C TYR A 26 15.33 16.16 -3.73
N TYR A 27 16.11 15.52 -2.85
CA TYR A 27 16.25 14.06 -2.85
C TYR A 27 15.00 13.34 -2.34
N ILE A 28 14.23 13.92 -1.43
CA ILE A 28 12.92 13.38 -1.03
C ILE A 28 11.96 13.35 -2.23
N GLU A 29 11.81 14.46 -2.95
CA GLU A 29 10.92 14.50 -4.11
C GLU A 29 11.42 13.60 -5.25
N ARG A 30 12.73 13.58 -5.49
CA ARG A 30 13.33 12.68 -6.47
C ARG A 30 13.08 11.21 -6.12
N GLY A 31 13.31 10.80 -4.87
CA GLY A 31 13.11 9.43 -4.43
C GLY A 31 11.65 8.98 -4.57
N ARG A 32 10.70 9.84 -4.21
CA ARG A 32 9.27 9.58 -4.42
C ARG A 32 8.93 9.38 -5.90
N ASN A 33 9.48 10.22 -6.78
CA ASN A 33 9.26 10.10 -8.21
C ASN A 33 9.91 8.84 -8.82
N GLU A 34 11.13 8.50 -8.40
CA GLU A 34 11.82 7.28 -8.84
C GLU A 34 11.05 6.02 -8.40
N ALA A 35 10.57 5.97 -7.15
CA ALA A 35 9.76 4.86 -6.66
C ALA A 35 8.45 4.70 -7.44
N LEU A 36 7.71 5.81 -7.67
CA LEU A 36 6.49 5.78 -8.47
C LEU A 36 6.75 5.37 -9.92
N LEU A 37 7.87 5.77 -10.51
CA LEU A 37 8.25 5.36 -11.86
C LEU A 37 8.55 3.84 -11.88
N ALA A 38 9.29 3.32 -10.91
CA ALA A 38 9.56 1.89 -10.80
C ALA A 38 8.26 1.07 -10.66
N VAL A 39 7.34 1.51 -9.80
CA VAL A 39 6.00 0.90 -9.64
C VAL A 39 5.23 0.92 -10.96
N LYS A 40 5.25 2.04 -11.70
CA LYS A 40 4.59 2.14 -13.00
C LYS A 40 5.17 1.14 -14.00
N GLU A 41 6.48 1.17 -14.18
CA GLU A 41 7.18 0.35 -15.19
C GLU A 41 6.98 -1.15 -14.91
N ARG A 42 7.01 -1.54 -13.63
CA ARG A 42 6.91 -2.94 -13.22
C ARG A 42 5.47 -3.46 -13.16
N PHE A 43 4.50 -2.63 -12.76
CA PHE A 43 3.17 -3.12 -12.39
C PHE A 43 2.01 -2.53 -13.19
N GLU A 44 2.23 -1.45 -13.93
CA GLU A 44 1.20 -0.86 -14.80
C GLU A 44 1.50 -1.10 -16.27
N ASP A 45 2.77 -0.98 -16.67
CA ASP A 45 3.21 -1.00 -18.05
C ASP A 45 3.82 -2.33 -18.51
N ASP A 46 3.85 -3.35 -17.64
CA ASP A 46 4.44 -4.66 -18.00
C ASP A 46 3.73 -5.23 -19.24
N PRO A 47 4.47 -5.68 -20.27
CA PRO A 47 3.87 -6.25 -21.47
C PRO A 47 3.09 -7.55 -21.18
N ASP A 48 3.51 -8.33 -20.18
CA ASP A 48 2.74 -9.45 -19.67
C ASP A 48 1.73 -8.94 -18.65
N GLU A 49 0.44 -8.99 -19.00
CA GLU A 49 -0.63 -8.57 -18.12
C GLU A 49 -0.70 -9.37 -16.81
N ARG A 50 -0.10 -10.56 -16.76
CA ARG A 50 0.02 -11.35 -15.52
C ARG A 50 0.98 -10.72 -14.54
N ASN A 51 1.88 -9.84 -14.97
CA ASN A 51 2.76 -9.09 -14.09
C ASN A 51 2.17 -7.72 -13.70
N ARG A 52 1.11 -7.27 -14.38
CA ARG A 52 0.41 -6.05 -13.97
C ARG A 52 -0.32 -6.27 -12.66
N LEU A 53 -0.24 -5.28 -11.76
CA LEU A 53 -0.84 -5.33 -10.42
C LEU A 53 -1.95 -4.26 -10.30
N PRO A 54 -3.24 -4.63 -10.48
CA PRO A 54 -4.34 -3.71 -10.35
C PRO A 54 -4.47 -3.03 -8.97
N PHE A 55 -3.94 -3.61 -7.89
CA PHE A 55 -3.93 -3.01 -6.56
C PHE A 55 -2.57 -2.40 -6.21
N HIS A 56 -1.48 -3.17 -6.21
CA HIS A 56 -0.13 -2.66 -5.88
C HIS A 56 0.46 -1.83 -7.05
N ASN A 57 -0.06 -0.62 -7.24
CA ASN A 57 0.32 0.32 -8.30
C ASN A 57 0.48 1.73 -7.76
N ARG A 58 0.77 2.71 -8.65
CA ARG A 58 1.03 4.09 -8.21
C ARG A 58 -0.12 4.72 -7.46
N ARG A 59 -1.37 4.33 -7.74
CA ARG A 59 -2.52 4.87 -7.00
C ARG A 59 -2.40 4.46 -5.54
N HIS A 60 -2.27 3.16 -5.27
CA HIS A 60 -2.07 2.64 -3.92
C HIS A 60 -0.85 3.28 -3.24
N THR A 61 0.31 3.31 -3.90
CA THR A 61 1.52 3.96 -3.35
C THR A 61 1.29 5.44 -2.99
N ASN A 62 0.59 6.19 -3.83
CA ASN A 62 0.25 7.59 -3.53
C ASN A 62 -0.72 7.72 -2.35
N ASP A 63 -1.69 6.82 -2.23
CA ASP A 63 -2.60 6.83 -1.10
C ASP A 63 -1.89 6.49 0.21
N VAL A 64 -0.98 5.50 0.21
CA VAL A 64 -0.13 5.18 1.36
C VAL A 64 0.71 6.40 1.75
N MET A 65 1.42 7.02 0.81
CA MET A 65 2.17 8.26 1.10
C MET A 65 1.29 9.36 1.70
N ARG A 66 0.09 9.59 1.15
CA ARG A 66 -0.84 10.62 1.65
C ARG A 66 -1.31 10.29 3.07
N ARG A 67 -1.71 9.04 3.34
CA ARG A 67 -2.14 8.59 4.68
C ARG A 67 -0.98 8.67 5.68
N THR A 68 0.22 8.22 5.30
CA THR A 68 1.43 8.33 6.11
C THR A 68 1.70 9.77 6.51
N ARG A 69 1.64 10.69 5.55
CA ARG A 69 1.78 12.12 5.83
C ARG A 69 0.73 12.59 6.84
N ALA A 70 -0.55 12.31 6.61
CA ALA A 70 -1.61 12.73 7.52
C ALA A 70 -1.41 12.22 8.95
N LEU A 71 -0.96 10.97 9.11
CA LEU A 71 -0.65 10.36 10.41
C LEU A 71 0.54 11.05 11.08
N LEU A 72 1.64 11.24 10.35
CA LEU A 72 2.86 11.86 10.89
C LEU A 72 2.66 13.35 11.21
N GLU A 73 1.86 14.06 10.43
CA GLU A 73 1.52 15.47 10.71
C GLU A 73 0.85 15.62 12.07
N VAL A 74 -0.11 14.74 12.41
CA VAL A 74 -0.75 14.74 13.73
C VAL A 74 0.26 14.44 14.86
N VAL A 75 1.18 13.51 14.63
CA VAL A 75 2.24 13.16 15.60
C VAL A 75 3.23 14.32 15.76
N ARG A 76 3.55 15.03 14.68
CA ARG A 76 4.41 16.22 14.63
C ARG A 76 3.79 17.38 15.39
N GLU A 77 2.49 17.64 15.19
CA GLU A 77 1.75 18.69 15.92
C GLU A 77 1.75 18.47 17.45
N GLY A 78 1.82 17.21 17.89
CA GLY A 78 2.01 16.87 19.30
C GLY A 78 3.46 16.95 19.79
N GLY A 79 4.40 17.35 18.95
CA GLY A 79 5.81 17.57 19.30
C GLY A 79 6.65 16.30 19.43
N ALA A 80 6.16 15.15 18.94
CA ALA A 80 6.87 13.87 19.08
C ALA A 80 7.89 13.60 17.96
N ILE A 81 7.75 14.26 16.81
CA ILE A 81 8.63 14.12 15.64
C ILE A 81 8.86 15.48 14.96
N THR A 82 9.78 15.53 14.03
CA THR A 82 10.15 16.71 13.22
C THR A 82 9.56 16.66 11.82
N GLU A 83 9.69 17.76 11.06
CA GLU A 83 9.33 17.77 9.63
C GLU A 83 10.20 16.85 8.78
N ARG A 84 11.47 16.65 9.18
CA ARG A 84 12.34 15.67 8.52
C ARG A 84 11.73 14.28 8.61
N ASP A 85 11.21 13.89 9.77
CA ASP A 85 10.59 12.58 9.98
C ASP A 85 9.35 12.38 9.11
N VAL A 86 8.53 13.42 8.91
CA VAL A 86 7.39 13.38 7.97
C VAL A 86 7.87 13.04 6.56
N LYS A 87 8.92 13.74 6.09
CA LYS A 87 9.50 13.53 4.76
C LYS A 87 10.13 12.15 4.60
N ILE A 88 10.86 11.67 5.62
CA ILE A 88 11.41 10.30 5.65
C ILE A 88 10.29 9.26 5.60
N GLY A 89 9.21 9.45 6.35
CA GLY A 89 8.06 8.54 6.31
C GLY A 89 7.36 8.53 4.96
N MET A 90 7.26 9.68 4.28
CA MET A 90 6.76 9.73 2.90
C MET A 90 7.66 8.99 1.93
N LEU A 91 8.99 9.03 2.11
CA LEU A 91 9.92 8.24 1.31
C LEU A 91 9.72 6.74 1.54
N ALA A 92 9.58 6.31 2.80
CA ALA A 92 9.27 4.91 3.13
C ALA A 92 7.95 4.46 2.48
N GLY A 93 6.89 5.27 2.59
CA GLY A 93 5.60 4.99 1.93
C GLY A 93 5.68 4.97 0.40
N ALA A 94 6.62 5.70 -0.21
CA ALA A 94 6.83 5.65 -1.65
C ALA A 94 7.46 4.31 -2.09
N PHE A 95 8.42 3.82 -1.30
CA PHE A 95 9.19 2.63 -1.63
C PHE A 95 8.56 1.31 -1.16
N HIS A 96 7.60 1.31 -0.23
CA HIS A 96 7.16 0.08 0.46
C HIS A 96 6.75 -1.08 -0.45
N ASP A 97 6.32 -0.77 -1.67
CA ASP A 97 5.81 -1.73 -2.66
C ASP A 97 6.60 -1.74 -3.97
N THR A 98 7.80 -1.17 -4.05
CA THR A 98 8.52 -1.10 -5.34
C THR A 98 8.88 -2.49 -5.88
N VAL A 99 8.94 -3.51 -5.02
CA VAL A 99 9.14 -4.92 -5.40
C VAL A 99 7.95 -5.77 -4.97
N GLN A 100 7.33 -6.46 -5.94
CA GLN A 100 6.20 -7.38 -5.70
C GLN A 100 6.39 -8.70 -6.47
N ARG A 101 7.29 -9.55 -5.98
CA ARG A 101 7.54 -10.89 -6.54
C ARG A 101 6.45 -11.86 -6.11
N TRP A 102 6.19 -12.82 -7.00
CA TRP A 102 5.11 -13.77 -6.83
C TRP A 102 5.36 -15.06 -7.63
N GLU A 103 4.60 -16.08 -7.31
CA GLU A 103 4.45 -17.30 -8.09
C GLU A 103 2.99 -17.74 -8.14
N GLU A 104 2.66 -18.69 -9.02
CA GLU A 104 1.34 -19.30 -9.03
C GLU A 104 1.14 -20.23 -7.83
N SER A 105 0.02 -20.05 -7.13
CA SER A 105 -0.53 -21.06 -6.24
C SER A 105 -1.72 -21.73 -6.91
N ARG A 106 -1.60 -23.04 -7.15
CA ARG A 106 -2.64 -23.87 -7.74
C ARG A 106 -3.31 -24.70 -6.66
N ALA A 107 -4.63 -24.65 -6.61
CA ALA A 107 -5.43 -25.48 -5.72
C ALA A 107 -6.63 -26.02 -6.47
N LYS A 108 -6.96 -27.31 -6.25
CA LYS A 108 -8.22 -27.86 -6.76
C LYS A 108 -9.38 -27.30 -5.95
N TRP A 109 -10.45 -26.91 -6.63
CA TRP A 109 -11.64 -26.46 -5.95
C TRP A 109 -12.31 -27.61 -5.19
N GLN A 110 -12.76 -27.34 -3.96
CA GLN A 110 -13.53 -28.27 -3.17
C GLN A 110 -14.93 -27.72 -2.90
N GLU A 111 -15.96 -28.51 -3.19
CA GLU A 111 -17.34 -28.23 -2.82
C GLU A 111 -17.84 -29.35 -1.90
N ASN A 112 -18.31 -29.00 -0.70
CA ASN A 112 -18.73 -29.96 0.33
C ASN A 112 -17.67 -31.05 0.65
N GLY A 113 -16.39 -30.66 0.65
CA GLY A 113 -15.26 -31.57 0.93
C GLY A 113 -14.90 -32.52 -0.21
N LYS A 114 -15.44 -32.33 -1.42
CA LYS A 114 -15.09 -33.11 -2.62
C LYS A 114 -14.42 -32.22 -3.66
N GLU A 115 -13.36 -32.71 -4.27
CA GLU A 115 -12.76 -32.06 -5.44
C GLU A 115 -13.78 -32.00 -6.58
N VAL A 116 -13.94 -30.83 -7.18
CA VAL A 116 -14.76 -30.68 -8.39
C VAL A 116 -13.83 -30.81 -9.60
N GLU A 117 -14.08 -31.79 -10.45
CA GLU A 117 -13.29 -32.00 -11.67
C GLU A 117 -13.39 -30.75 -12.57
N ASN A 118 -12.28 -30.42 -13.25
CA ASN A 118 -12.15 -29.31 -14.19
C ASN A 118 -12.19 -27.87 -13.62
N HIS A 119 -12.21 -27.70 -12.29
CA HIS A 119 -12.07 -26.38 -11.66
C HIS A 119 -10.75 -26.27 -10.86
N GLU A 120 -9.71 -25.79 -11.52
CA GLU A 120 -8.45 -25.40 -10.87
C GLU A 120 -8.49 -23.91 -10.50
N LYS A 121 -8.18 -23.60 -9.24
CA LYS A 121 -7.97 -22.24 -8.75
C LYS A 121 -6.50 -21.89 -8.92
N VAL A 122 -6.20 -20.93 -9.78
CA VAL A 122 -4.84 -20.37 -9.92
C VAL A 122 -4.82 -18.96 -9.36
N MET A 123 -4.05 -18.77 -8.28
CA MET A 123 -3.91 -17.48 -7.61
C MET A 123 -2.48 -16.99 -7.64
N ARG A 124 -2.30 -15.68 -7.49
CA ARG A 124 -1.01 -15.08 -7.15
C ARG A 124 -0.65 -15.39 -5.70
N ARG A 125 0.53 -15.96 -5.47
CA ARG A 125 1.14 -16.10 -4.14
C ARG A 125 2.35 -15.17 -4.06
N ARG A 126 2.23 -14.10 -3.26
CA ARG A 126 3.32 -13.14 -3.03
C ARG A 126 4.38 -13.73 -2.10
N PHE A 127 5.64 -13.32 -2.29
CA PHE A 127 6.74 -13.63 -1.36
C PHE A 127 6.77 -12.60 -0.22
N ALA A 128 5.77 -12.66 0.66
CA ALA A 128 5.68 -11.78 1.82
C ALA A 128 6.92 -11.91 2.71
N GLY A 129 7.43 -10.78 3.20
CA GLY A 129 8.74 -10.66 3.84
C GLY A 129 9.84 -10.34 2.83
N GLU A 130 10.00 -11.18 1.80
CA GLU A 130 11.04 -10.98 0.78
C GLU A 130 10.78 -9.76 -0.12
N ASN A 131 9.52 -9.46 -0.40
CA ASN A 131 9.11 -8.29 -1.17
C ASN A 131 9.42 -6.98 -0.42
N GLU A 132 9.12 -6.95 0.88
CA GLU A 132 9.38 -5.80 1.74
C GLU A 132 10.89 -5.62 1.99
N ASP A 133 11.64 -6.71 2.21
CA ASP A 133 13.10 -6.67 2.31
C ASP A 133 13.75 -6.12 1.03
N ALA A 134 13.28 -6.55 -0.13
CA ALA A 134 13.78 -6.07 -1.42
C ALA A 134 13.42 -4.60 -1.66
N SER A 135 12.20 -4.19 -1.32
CA SER A 135 11.75 -2.80 -1.42
C SER A 135 12.53 -1.87 -0.48
N ALA A 136 12.82 -2.32 0.75
CA ALA A 136 13.68 -1.62 1.69
C ALA A 136 15.14 -1.50 1.21
N ALA A 137 15.65 -2.53 0.54
CA ALA A 137 16.98 -2.49 -0.07
C ALA A 137 17.04 -1.48 -1.22
N GLU A 138 15.99 -1.38 -2.05
CA GLU A 138 15.91 -0.35 -3.11
C GLU A 138 15.87 1.07 -2.52
N ALA A 139 15.09 1.29 -1.46
CA ALA A 139 15.07 2.58 -0.76
C ALA A 139 16.44 2.94 -0.18
N SER A 140 17.12 1.98 0.44
CA SER A 140 18.45 2.19 1.02
C SER A 140 19.49 2.51 -0.06
N ALA A 141 19.47 1.79 -1.18
CA ALA A 141 20.35 2.05 -2.31
C ALA A 141 20.12 3.44 -2.92
N PHE A 142 18.86 3.89 -2.99
CA PHE A 142 18.54 5.26 -3.39
C PHE A 142 19.15 6.29 -2.44
N MET A 143 19.01 6.09 -1.12
CA MET A 143 19.53 7.01 -0.11
C MET A 143 21.07 7.08 -0.14
N ASP A 144 21.75 5.94 -0.32
CA ASP A 144 23.22 5.89 -0.47
C ASP A 144 23.68 6.67 -1.70
N LYS A 145 23.00 6.47 -2.84
CA LYS A 145 23.28 7.19 -4.08
C LYS A 145 23.04 8.69 -3.93
N ALA A 146 22.00 9.11 -3.21
CA ALA A 146 21.72 10.51 -2.94
C ALA A 146 22.82 11.19 -2.10
N VAL A 147 23.34 10.48 -1.10
CA VAL A 147 24.49 10.95 -0.29
C VAL A 147 25.75 11.06 -1.15
N GLU A 148 26.03 10.07 -2.00
CA GLU A 148 27.18 10.10 -2.91
C GLU A 148 27.10 11.26 -3.92
N GLU A 149 25.96 11.42 -4.60
CA GLU A 149 25.77 12.45 -5.63
C GLU A 149 25.77 13.88 -5.05
N SER A 150 25.27 14.05 -3.83
CA SER A 150 25.26 15.35 -3.15
C SER A 150 26.62 15.73 -2.57
N GLY A 151 27.44 14.74 -2.23
CA GLY A 151 28.65 14.93 -1.44
C GLY A 151 28.39 15.36 0.01
N ASP A 152 27.14 15.32 0.48
CA ASP A 152 26.73 15.73 1.82
C ASP A 152 26.17 14.52 2.60
N PRO A 153 26.92 13.98 3.58
CA PRO A 153 26.44 12.88 4.44
C PRO A 153 25.28 13.28 5.36
N GLY A 154 24.93 14.57 5.42
CA GLY A 154 23.75 15.08 6.13
C GLY A 154 22.43 14.89 5.35
N ILE A 155 22.47 14.56 4.06
CA ILE A 155 21.26 14.34 3.26
C ILE A 155 20.46 13.17 3.82
N PHE A 156 21.09 12.01 3.98
CA PHE A 156 20.51 10.84 4.65
C PHE A 156 21.54 10.23 5.60
N SER A 157 21.12 10.02 6.85
CA SER A 157 21.91 9.33 7.86
C SER A 157 21.67 7.82 7.82
N GLU A 158 22.54 7.05 8.49
CA GLU A 158 22.32 5.62 8.72
C GLU A 158 21.02 5.34 9.51
N ASP A 159 20.65 6.25 10.41
CA ASP A 159 19.40 6.12 11.17
C ASP A 159 18.18 6.33 10.27
N ASP A 160 18.23 7.25 9.31
CA ASP A 160 17.15 7.43 8.33
C ASP A 160 16.95 6.14 7.52
N LYS A 161 18.04 5.53 7.03
CA LYS A 161 17.98 4.26 6.29
C LYS A 161 17.38 3.14 7.14
N ARG A 162 17.83 3.01 8.39
CA ARG A 162 17.30 2.02 9.33
C ARG A 162 15.81 2.21 9.60
N ILE A 163 15.36 3.45 9.77
CA ILE A 163 13.94 3.78 10.00
C ILE A 163 13.10 3.48 8.76
N VAL A 164 13.58 3.82 7.56
CA VAL A 164 12.89 3.49 6.29
C VAL A 164 12.76 1.98 6.13
N ALA A 165 13.83 1.23 6.37
CA ALA A 165 13.80 -0.24 6.30
C ALA A 165 12.85 -0.85 7.35
N GLU A 166 12.86 -0.33 8.59
CA GLU A 166 11.90 -0.75 9.63
C GLU A 166 10.45 -0.48 9.20
N ALA A 167 10.19 0.70 8.63
CA ALA A 167 8.85 1.10 8.24
C ALA A 167 8.27 0.28 7.08
N ILE A 168 9.11 -0.05 6.10
CA ILE A 168 8.74 -0.97 5.02
C ILE A 168 8.60 -2.39 5.55
N GLY A 169 9.54 -2.86 6.38
CA GLY A 169 9.45 -4.19 7.00
C GLY A 169 8.24 -4.36 7.92
N ALA A 170 7.67 -3.27 8.44
CA ALA A 170 6.44 -3.29 9.22
C ALA A 170 5.18 -3.55 8.37
N THR A 171 5.22 -3.37 7.04
CA THR A 171 4.06 -3.63 6.17
C THR A 171 3.90 -5.09 5.78
N VAL A 172 4.85 -5.96 6.14
CA VAL A 172 4.79 -7.40 5.87
C VAL A 172 3.43 -7.96 6.33
N PRO A 173 2.64 -8.57 5.44
CA PRO A 173 1.29 -9.00 5.78
C PRO A 173 1.28 -10.34 6.52
N GLY A 174 0.43 -10.41 7.55
CA GLY A 174 -0.06 -11.63 8.18
C GLY A 174 -1.59 -11.71 8.07
N PHE A 175 -2.18 -12.84 8.45
CA PHE A 175 -3.64 -13.00 8.46
C PHE A 175 -4.13 -13.47 9.82
N ASN A 176 -5.12 -12.78 10.36
CA ASN A 176 -5.82 -13.18 11.59
C ASN A 176 -7.17 -13.81 11.21
N PRO A 177 -7.29 -15.16 11.26
CA PRO A 177 -8.52 -15.83 10.87
C PRO A 177 -9.68 -15.57 11.84
N GLU A 178 -9.41 -15.32 13.12
CA GLU A 178 -10.45 -15.03 14.13
C GLU A 178 -11.11 -13.67 13.88
N LYS A 179 -10.32 -12.69 13.43
CA LYS A 179 -10.80 -11.34 13.08
C LYS A 179 -11.20 -11.22 11.61
N GLY A 180 -10.86 -12.21 10.78
CA GLY A 180 -11.12 -12.21 9.34
C GLY A 180 -10.45 -11.04 8.61
N THR A 181 -9.20 -10.71 8.95
CA THR A 181 -8.51 -9.56 8.36
C THR A 181 -6.99 -9.73 8.37
N VAL A 182 -6.29 -8.84 7.67
CA VAL A 182 -4.81 -8.77 7.64
C VAL A 182 -4.28 -8.13 8.92
N THR A 183 -3.13 -8.61 9.38
CA THR A 183 -2.30 -8.03 10.44
C THR A 183 -0.93 -7.67 9.88
N GLN A 184 -0.17 -6.86 10.61
CA GLN A 184 1.22 -6.53 10.29
C GLN A 184 2.12 -7.04 11.43
N PRO A 185 2.48 -8.34 11.44
CA PRO A 185 3.16 -8.98 12.58
C PRO A 185 4.49 -8.33 12.95
N ASN A 186 5.14 -7.62 12.04
CA ASN A 186 6.41 -6.95 12.31
C ASN A 186 6.24 -5.58 13.00
N LEU A 187 5.05 -5.00 12.98
CA LEU A 187 4.77 -3.77 13.74
C LEU A 187 4.71 -4.10 15.24
N LYS A 188 5.64 -3.54 16.01
CA LYS A 188 5.72 -3.74 17.47
C LYS A 188 5.44 -2.43 18.19
N GLU A 189 5.05 -2.50 19.46
CA GLU A 189 4.82 -1.31 20.30
C GLU A 189 6.04 -0.38 20.40
N LYS A 190 7.25 -0.92 20.23
CA LYS A 190 8.51 -0.15 20.27
C LYS A 190 9.01 0.28 18.88
N SER A 191 8.25 0.01 17.82
CA SER A 191 8.63 0.42 16.48
C SER A 191 8.67 1.94 16.36
N SER A 192 9.45 2.47 15.42
CA SER A 192 9.47 3.91 15.18
C SER A 192 8.08 4.46 14.83
N LEU A 193 7.86 5.76 15.11
CA LEU A 193 6.60 6.43 14.79
C LEU A 193 6.37 6.48 13.26
N ILE A 194 7.44 6.51 12.48
CA ILE A 194 7.39 6.35 11.02
C ILE A 194 6.90 4.96 10.63
N ALA A 195 7.42 3.89 11.26
CA ALA A 195 6.94 2.54 11.00
C ALA A 195 5.46 2.37 11.37
N HIS A 196 5.01 2.89 12.52
CA HIS A 196 3.59 2.91 12.84
C HIS A 196 2.75 3.66 11.80
N ALA A 197 3.20 4.84 11.37
CA ALA A 197 2.44 5.62 10.39
C ALA A 197 2.35 4.93 9.03
N VAL A 198 3.43 4.33 8.53
CA VAL A 198 3.44 3.62 7.24
C VAL A 198 2.58 2.35 7.31
N ALA A 199 2.72 1.57 8.38
CA ALA A 199 1.93 0.34 8.58
C ALA A 199 0.42 0.63 8.68
N LEU A 200 0.04 1.62 9.50
CA LEU A 200 -1.35 2.08 9.62
C LEU A 200 -1.87 2.70 8.32
N ALA A 201 -1.01 3.40 7.58
CA ALA A 201 -1.36 3.96 6.29
C ALA A 201 -1.68 2.86 5.30
N ASP A 202 -0.81 1.87 5.12
CA ASP A 202 -0.97 0.74 4.20
C ASP A 202 -2.37 0.08 4.30
N LEU A 203 -2.79 -0.25 5.53
CA LEU A 203 -4.10 -0.86 5.80
C LEU A 203 -5.22 0.14 6.10
N GLY A 204 -4.99 1.43 5.87
CA GLY A 204 -5.82 2.53 6.36
C GLY A 204 -7.09 2.82 5.56
N THR A 205 -7.23 2.27 4.34
CA THR A 205 -8.31 2.63 3.40
C THR A 205 -9.70 2.57 4.04
N ALA A 206 -10.01 1.48 4.74
CA ALA A 206 -11.34 1.27 5.32
C ALA A 206 -11.71 2.30 6.40
N GLY A 207 -10.73 2.74 7.19
CA GLY A 207 -10.94 3.67 8.30
C GLY A 207 -10.74 5.13 7.92
N MET A 208 -9.84 5.43 6.99
CA MET A 208 -9.45 6.80 6.64
C MET A 208 -10.15 7.31 5.38
N ASP A 209 -10.24 6.50 4.33
CA ASP A 209 -10.67 6.97 3.00
C ASP A 209 -12.14 6.69 2.72
N GLY A 210 -12.73 5.70 3.40
CA GLY A 210 -14.15 5.42 3.34
C GLY A 210 -14.56 4.42 2.24
N PRO A 211 -15.87 4.27 2.03
CA PRO A 211 -16.45 3.12 1.34
C PRO A 211 -16.10 3.02 -0.14
N GLU A 212 -16.13 4.12 -0.89
CA GLU A 212 -15.90 4.08 -2.35
C GLU A 212 -14.46 3.65 -2.65
N LYS A 213 -13.51 4.21 -1.90
CA LYS A 213 -12.09 3.86 -2.05
C LYS A 213 -11.86 2.40 -1.67
N PHE A 214 -12.37 1.99 -0.51
CA PHE A 214 -12.26 0.63 0.00
C PHE A 214 -12.84 -0.42 -0.97
N ALA A 215 -14.02 -0.16 -1.53
CA ALA A 215 -14.61 -1.04 -2.53
C ALA A 215 -13.74 -1.14 -3.80
N SER A 216 -13.28 0.00 -4.31
CA SER A 216 -12.46 0.03 -5.54
C SER A 216 -11.12 -0.71 -5.37
N GLU A 217 -10.51 -0.60 -4.19
CA GLU A 217 -9.25 -1.26 -3.83
C GLU A 217 -9.45 -2.75 -3.57
N GLY A 218 -10.51 -3.13 -2.86
CA GLY A 218 -10.86 -4.54 -2.65
C GLY A 218 -11.13 -5.26 -3.97
N ASP A 219 -11.85 -4.64 -4.90
CA ASP A 219 -12.05 -5.23 -6.23
C ASP A 219 -10.74 -5.32 -7.02
N ALA A 220 -9.87 -4.31 -6.92
CA ALA A 220 -8.56 -4.31 -7.55
C ALA A 220 -7.68 -5.45 -7.04
N LEU A 221 -7.65 -5.69 -5.72
CA LEU A 221 -6.90 -6.77 -5.11
C LEU A 221 -7.44 -8.14 -5.56
N PHE A 222 -8.76 -8.28 -5.67
CA PHE A 222 -9.35 -9.50 -6.23
C PHE A 222 -8.86 -9.75 -7.66
N ARG A 223 -8.89 -8.73 -8.53
CA ARG A 223 -8.41 -8.88 -9.92
C ARG A 223 -6.93 -9.25 -9.97
N GLU A 224 -6.12 -8.67 -9.10
CA GLU A 224 -4.69 -8.94 -9.02
C GLU A 224 -4.37 -10.38 -8.63
N GLU A 225 -5.14 -10.94 -7.69
CA GLU A 225 -4.85 -12.25 -7.11
C GLU A 225 -5.43 -13.41 -7.91
N ASN A 226 -6.58 -13.24 -8.59
CA ASN A 226 -7.31 -14.33 -9.24
C ASN A 226 -6.89 -14.50 -10.72
N LEU A 227 -5.69 -15.06 -10.93
CA LEU A 227 -5.05 -15.22 -12.24
C LEU A 227 -5.85 -16.10 -13.21
N ASP A 228 -6.51 -17.15 -12.71
CA ASP A 228 -7.34 -18.02 -13.54
C ASP A 228 -8.56 -17.32 -14.14
N ILE A 229 -9.14 -16.36 -13.40
CA ILE A 229 -10.23 -15.52 -13.93
C ILE A 229 -9.68 -14.61 -15.01
N LEU A 230 -8.52 -13.98 -14.79
CA LEU A 230 -7.87 -13.13 -15.79
C LEU A 230 -7.60 -13.90 -17.09
N GLU A 231 -6.97 -15.07 -17.01
CA GLU A 231 -6.64 -15.91 -18.17
C GLU A 231 -7.89 -16.36 -18.94
N ALA A 232 -8.97 -16.71 -18.24
CA ALA A 232 -10.22 -17.10 -18.88
C ALA A 232 -10.82 -15.99 -19.74
N LEU A 233 -10.55 -14.72 -19.42
CA LEU A 233 -11.08 -13.55 -20.13
C LEU A 233 -10.31 -13.21 -21.43
N HIS A 234 -9.24 -13.94 -21.76
CA HIS A 234 -8.62 -13.89 -23.09
C HIS A 234 -9.46 -14.57 -24.17
N LYS A 235 -10.43 -15.39 -23.75
CA LYS A 235 -11.38 -16.03 -24.65
C LYS A 235 -12.67 -15.22 -24.67
N PRO A 236 -13.42 -15.22 -25.79
CA PRO A 236 -14.78 -14.72 -25.81
C PRO A 236 -15.63 -15.31 -24.68
N LEU A 237 -16.44 -14.49 -24.01
CA LEU A 237 -17.21 -14.92 -22.82
C LEU A 237 -18.18 -16.08 -23.11
N ASN A 238 -18.62 -16.23 -24.36
CA ASN A 238 -19.48 -17.35 -24.80
C ASN A 238 -18.71 -18.68 -24.96
N GLU A 239 -17.38 -18.66 -24.94
CA GLU A 239 -16.54 -19.87 -24.95
C GLU A 239 -16.22 -20.38 -23.53
N ILE A 240 -16.50 -19.58 -22.50
CA ILE A 240 -16.36 -20.01 -21.10
C ILE A 240 -17.59 -20.86 -20.75
N HIS A 241 -17.39 -22.10 -20.33
CA HIS A 241 -18.46 -23.01 -19.93
C HIS A 241 -19.28 -22.45 -18.76
N GLU A 242 -20.60 -22.67 -18.76
CA GLU A 242 -21.51 -22.10 -17.74
C GLU A 242 -21.14 -22.55 -16.32
N ASP A 243 -20.71 -23.79 -16.11
CA ASP A 243 -20.23 -24.25 -14.80
C ASP A 243 -18.97 -23.47 -14.34
N GLN A 244 -18.08 -23.11 -15.26
CA GLN A 244 -16.89 -22.31 -14.96
C GLN A 244 -17.27 -20.87 -14.61
N LYS A 245 -18.26 -20.29 -15.32
CA LYS A 245 -18.79 -18.96 -15.00
C LYS A 245 -19.41 -18.94 -13.60
N GLU A 246 -20.22 -19.93 -13.25
CA GLU A 246 -20.82 -20.02 -11.92
C GLU A 246 -19.76 -20.23 -10.84
N TYR A 247 -18.72 -21.02 -11.13
CA TYR A 247 -17.56 -21.17 -10.24
C TYR A 247 -16.86 -19.83 -9.95
N TYR A 248 -16.54 -19.04 -10.99
CA TYR A 248 -15.94 -17.72 -10.81
C TYR A 248 -16.88 -16.76 -10.09
N ARG A 249 -18.16 -16.75 -10.46
CA ARG A 249 -19.20 -15.97 -9.79
C ARG A 249 -19.25 -16.27 -8.30
N LYS A 250 -19.27 -17.54 -7.88
CA LYS A 250 -19.24 -17.93 -6.45
C LYS A 250 -18.04 -17.32 -5.71
N ARG A 251 -16.85 -17.28 -6.33
CA ARG A 251 -15.65 -16.67 -5.74
C ARG A 251 -15.77 -15.15 -5.61
N MET A 252 -16.28 -14.47 -6.64
CA MET A 252 -16.51 -13.02 -6.63
C MET A 252 -17.52 -12.62 -5.55
N LEU A 253 -18.59 -13.40 -5.38
CA LEU A 253 -19.57 -13.20 -4.31
C LEU A 253 -18.98 -13.47 -2.93
N GLY A 254 -18.19 -14.55 -2.80
CA GLY A 254 -17.47 -14.86 -1.56
C GLY A 254 -16.53 -13.73 -1.14
N TRP A 255 -15.77 -13.18 -2.08
CA TRP A 255 -14.92 -12.01 -1.86
C TRP A 255 -15.72 -10.80 -1.39
N SER A 256 -16.83 -10.49 -2.08
CA SER A 256 -17.69 -9.36 -1.75
C SER A 256 -18.28 -9.46 -0.35
N LYS A 257 -18.70 -10.67 0.07
CA LYS A 257 -19.17 -10.95 1.44
C LYS A 257 -18.06 -10.75 2.47
N PHE A 258 -16.84 -11.16 2.13
CA PHE A 258 -15.69 -11.07 3.02
C PHE A 258 -15.26 -9.62 3.29
N GLN A 259 -15.48 -8.67 2.37
CA GLN A 259 -15.04 -7.27 2.54
C GLN A 259 -15.62 -6.59 3.79
N ALA A 260 -16.88 -6.86 4.15
CA ALA A 260 -17.47 -6.32 5.37
C ALA A 260 -16.83 -6.89 6.65
N VAL A 261 -16.47 -8.18 6.61
CA VAL A 261 -15.75 -8.85 7.71
C VAL A 261 -14.34 -8.26 7.82
N PHE A 262 -13.65 -8.10 6.69
CA PHE A 262 -12.31 -7.53 6.64
C PHE A 262 -12.26 -6.13 7.28
N ALA A 263 -13.16 -5.23 6.87
CA ALA A 263 -13.23 -3.87 7.42
C ALA A 263 -13.56 -3.86 8.93
N ALA A 264 -14.47 -4.74 9.38
CA ALA A 264 -14.79 -4.88 10.80
C ALA A 264 -13.61 -5.42 11.61
N GLY A 265 -12.85 -6.35 11.03
CA GLY A 265 -11.60 -6.86 11.59
C GLY A 265 -10.58 -5.74 11.78
N ARG A 266 -10.32 -4.94 10.73
CA ARG A 266 -9.39 -3.78 10.81
C ARG A 266 -9.81 -2.79 11.90
N ARG A 267 -11.10 -2.45 11.98
CA ARG A 267 -11.64 -1.61 13.07
C ARG A 267 -11.34 -2.19 14.45
N SER A 268 -11.44 -3.52 14.60
CA SER A 268 -11.22 -4.18 15.90
C SER A 268 -9.75 -4.25 16.34
N LEU A 269 -8.81 -4.12 15.39
CA LEU A 269 -7.36 -4.17 15.65
C LEU A 269 -6.76 -2.78 15.89
N LEU A 270 -7.43 -1.70 15.47
CA LEU A 270 -6.90 -0.34 15.53
C LEU A 270 -6.35 0.03 16.91
N GLU A 271 -7.07 -0.26 18.00
CA GLU A 271 -6.60 0.07 19.35
C GLU A 271 -5.27 -0.60 19.73
N GLU A 272 -5.06 -1.83 19.26
CA GLU A 272 -3.83 -2.57 19.51
C GLU A 272 -2.67 -1.98 18.69
N GLU A 273 -2.91 -1.67 17.43
CA GLU A 273 -1.93 -1.11 16.50
C GLU A 273 -1.50 0.32 16.87
N LEU A 274 -2.36 1.04 17.60
CA LEU A 274 -2.08 2.38 18.14
C LEU A 274 -1.28 2.40 19.44
N ARG A 275 -0.96 1.24 20.06
CA ARG A 275 -0.27 1.21 21.37
C ARG A 275 1.10 1.87 21.36
N GLY A 276 1.86 1.73 20.27
CA GLY A 276 3.16 2.37 20.12
C GLY A 276 3.11 3.87 19.80
N ILE A 277 1.91 4.42 19.57
CA ILE A 277 1.71 5.87 19.43
C ILE A 277 1.61 6.52 20.83
N PRO A 278 2.31 7.65 21.08
CA PRO A 278 2.27 8.34 22.36
C PRO A 278 0.85 8.71 22.79
N GLU A 279 0.52 8.49 24.06
CA GLU A 279 -0.84 8.69 24.59
C GLU A 279 -1.38 10.09 24.31
N GLY A 280 -0.53 11.12 24.39
CA GLY A 280 -0.92 12.51 24.14
C GLY A 280 -1.41 12.82 22.71
N VAL A 281 -1.06 11.99 21.72
CA VAL A 281 -1.49 12.15 20.32
C VAL A 281 -2.34 10.99 19.79
N ARG A 282 -2.44 9.88 20.53
CA ARG A 282 -3.12 8.66 20.10
C ARG A 282 -4.57 8.90 19.68
N ASP A 283 -5.32 9.68 20.45
CA ASP A 283 -6.71 10.01 20.12
C ASP A 283 -6.83 10.85 18.83
N SER A 284 -5.87 11.75 18.58
CA SER A 284 -5.85 12.54 17.35
C SER A 284 -5.54 11.67 16.14
N VAL A 285 -4.61 10.72 16.26
CA VAL A 285 -4.33 9.73 15.21
C VAL A 285 -5.57 8.87 14.97
N LYS A 286 -6.21 8.36 16.03
CA LYS A 286 -7.43 7.55 15.94
C LYS A 286 -8.58 8.27 15.23
N LYS A 287 -8.73 9.58 15.40
CA LYS A 287 -9.77 10.38 14.71
C LYS A 287 -9.63 10.37 13.19
N LEU A 288 -8.44 10.13 12.66
CA LEU A 288 -8.25 9.96 11.21
C LEU A 288 -8.95 8.69 10.69
N PHE A 289 -9.20 7.70 11.55
CA PHE A 289 -9.89 6.45 11.22
C PHE A 289 -11.40 6.50 11.50
N SER A 290 -12.06 7.59 11.08
CA SER A 290 -13.47 7.86 11.40
C SER A 290 -14.49 7.15 10.50
N ARG A 291 -14.05 6.47 9.43
CA ARG A 291 -14.93 5.98 8.35
C ARG A 291 -15.31 4.51 8.44
N PHE A 292 -14.81 3.75 9.43
CA PHE A 292 -15.02 2.30 9.48
C PHE A 292 -16.49 1.88 9.43
N ASP A 293 -17.37 2.53 10.20
CA ASP A 293 -18.78 2.12 10.28
C ASP A 293 -19.50 2.28 8.94
N GLU A 294 -19.26 3.40 8.27
CA GLU A 294 -19.76 3.67 6.92
C GLU A 294 -19.21 2.66 5.90
N THR A 295 -17.92 2.36 5.96
CA THR A 295 -17.27 1.38 5.09
C THR A 295 -17.85 -0.01 5.26
N ILE A 296 -18.03 -0.47 6.51
CA ILE A 296 -18.60 -1.79 6.82
C ILE A 296 -20.02 -1.91 6.29
N GLU A 297 -20.84 -0.87 6.49
CA GLU A 297 -22.22 -0.86 6.02
C GLU A 297 -22.31 -0.83 4.49
N SER A 298 -21.47 -0.03 3.84
CA SER A 298 -21.41 -0.01 2.37
C SER A 298 -20.95 -1.34 1.79
N ALA A 299 -19.94 -1.99 2.39
CA ALA A 299 -19.46 -3.29 1.95
C ALA A 299 -20.57 -4.36 2.01
N LYS A 300 -21.42 -4.34 3.05
CA LYS A 300 -22.61 -5.22 3.12
C LYS A 300 -23.57 -4.94 1.98
N LYS A 301 -23.91 -3.67 1.73
CA LYS A 301 -24.83 -3.28 0.63
C LYS A 301 -24.28 -3.67 -0.75
N ILE A 302 -22.98 -3.50 -0.97
CA ILE A 302 -22.32 -3.94 -2.22
C ILE A 302 -22.46 -5.45 -2.37
N SER A 303 -22.21 -6.22 -1.30
CA SER A 303 -22.40 -7.67 -1.31
C SER A 303 -23.85 -8.08 -1.62
N GLU A 304 -24.83 -7.48 -0.95
CA GLU A 304 -26.27 -7.76 -1.17
C GLU A 304 -26.70 -7.42 -2.60
N ARG A 305 -26.20 -6.30 -3.15
CA ARG A 305 -26.44 -5.91 -4.54
C ARG A 305 -25.85 -6.93 -5.51
N ARG A 306 -24.63 -7.41 -5.25
CA ARG A 306 -23.90 -8.37 -6.09
C ARG A 306 -24.52 -9.76 -6.12
N ASP A 307 -25.22 -10.19 -5.06
CA ASP A 307 -25.85 -11.51 -5.01
C ASP A 307 -26.83 -11.76 -6.18
N ASN A 308 -27.43 -10.70 -6.72
CA ASN A 308 -28.38 -10.78 -7.85
C ASN A 308 -27.73 -10.58 -9.23
N MET A 309 -26.41 -10.33 -9.30
CA MET A 309 -25.70 -10.10 -10.57
C MET A 309 -25.33 -11.41 -11.26
N THR A 310 -25.37 -11.41 -12.59
CA THR A 310 -24.78 -12.46 -13.42
C THR A 310 -23.25 -12.41 -13.38
N PHE A 311 -22.58 -13.44 -13.92
CA PHE A 311 -21.12 -13.43 -14.04
C PHE A 311 -20.62 -12.23 -14.85
N GLU A 312 -21.25 -11.92 -15.99
CA GLU A 312 -20.86 -10.80 -16.85
C GLU A 312 -21.10 -9.44 -16.20
N GLU A 313 -22.17 -9.30 -15.39
CA GLU A 313 -22.42 -8.09 -14.60
C GLU A 313 -21.37 -7.91 -13.50
N LEU A 314 -21.00 -9.00 -12.81
CA LEU A 314 -19.96 -8.99 -11.79
C LEU A 314 -18.59 -8.62 -12.37
N LEU A 315 -18.23 -9.14 -13.55
CA LEU A 315 -16.98 -8.78 -14.21
C LEU A 315 -16.88 -7.27 -14.43
N ARG A 316 -17.95 -6.64 -14.92
CA ARG A 316 -17.99 -5.19 -15.13
C ARG A 316 -17.97 -4.41 -13.83
N ASP A 317 -18.79 -4.82 -12.86
CA ASP A 317 -18.89 -4.14 -11.56
C ASP A 317 -17.56 -4.20 -10.80
N MET A 318 -16.86 -5.33 -10.87
CA MET A 318 -15.53 -5.52 -10.29
C MET A 318 -14.41 -5.05 -11.22
N GLY A 319 -14.69 -4.32 -12.30
CA GLY A 319 -13.67 -3.61 -13.09
C GLY A 319 -12.77 -4.48 -13.98
N TYR A 320 -13.18 -5.68 -14.37
CA TYR A 320 -12.50 -6.44 -15.42
C TYR A 320 -12.74 -5.81 -16.79
N ALA A 321 -11.69 -5.76 -17.63
CA ALA A 321 -11.80 -5.32 -19.01
C ALA A 321 -12.42 -6.45 -19.87
N VAL A 322 -13.73 -6.37 -20.13
CA VAL A 322 -14.45 -7.34 -20.96
C VAL A 322 -14.68 -6.79 -22.37
N SER A 323 -14.13 -7.46 -23.39
CA SER A 323 -14.50 -7.19 -24.79
C SER A 323 -15.81 -7.90 -25.10
N LEU A 324 -16.85 -7.14 -25.42
CA LEU A 324 -18.14 -7.66 -25.90
C LEU A 324 -18.15 -7.78 -27.42
N SER A 325 -17.07 -8.28 -28.03
CA SER A 325 -17.08 -8.57 -29.47
C SER A 325 -17.70 -9.94 -29.70
N GLY A 326 -19.02 -9.98 -29.76
CA GLY A 326 -19.83 -11.16 -30.01
C GLY A 326 -21.28 -10.79 -30.28
N ARG A 327 -21.51 -9.95 -31.30
CA ARG A 327 -22.79 -9.90 -32.02
C ARG A 327 -22.54 -10.14 -33.50
#